data_AF-A0A382V1L3-F1
#
_entry.id   AF-A0A382V1L3-F1
#
_cell.length_a   1.000
_cell.length_b   1.000
_cell.length_c   1.000
_cell.angle_alpha   90.00
_cell.angle_beta   90.00
_cell.angle_gamma   90.00
#
_symmetry.space_group_name_H-M   'P 1'
#
loop_
_entity.id
_entity.type
_entity.pdbx_description
1 polymer ?
#
loop_
_entity_poly.entity_id
_entity_poly.type
_entity_poly.pdbx_seq_one_letter_code
_entity_poly.pdbx_strand_id
1 'polypeptide(L)'
;SCDETVAADGCPFTNASPPPGQVTGMLGTYCWYRGKYGNALIRALSGLDMDDFSGDTDDDNFYGTDPDGNYRPPEACVSLADHMESALDERGGTLVAHDEDVTDEAKFAIWYLRWVAAECNGMGAWY
;
A
#
# COMPACT_ATOMS: atom_id res chain seq x y z
N SER A 1 14.82 -0.60 7.68
CA SER A 1 15.21 0.25 6.52
C SER A 1 14.77 -0.41 5.22
N CYS A 2 14.73 0.32 4.10
CA CYS A 2 14.50 -0.26 2.77
C CYS A 2 15.44 -1.45 2.48
N ASP A 3 16.71 -1.34 2.85
CA ASP A 3 17.73 -2.38 2.67
C ASP A 3 17.46 -3.61 3.54
N GLU A 4 16.94 -3.44 4.76
CA GLU A 4 16.55 -4.55 5.64
C GLU A 4 15.32 -5.30 5.09
N THR A 5 14.33 -4.57 4.56
CA THR A 5 13.17 -5.19 3.90
C THR A 5 13.62 -5.98 2.66
N VAL A 6 14.51 -5.42 1.83
CA VAL A 6 15.08 -6.12 0.67
C VAL A 6 15.93 -7.32 1.09
N ALA A 7 16.75 -7.18 2.15
CA ALA A 7 17.58 -8.26 2.68
C ALA A 7 16.77 -9.39 3.34
N ALA A 8 15.55 -9.09 3.78
CA ALA A 8 14.58 -10.07 4.29
C ALA A 8 13.69 -10.66 3.18
N ASP A 9 14.08 -10.52 1.90
CA ASP A 9 13.28 -10.90 0.72
C ASP A 9 11.91 -10.20 0.60
N GLY A 10 11.66 -9.17 1.42
CA GLY A 10 10.41 -8.41 1.54
C GLY A 10 10.11 -7.44 0.40
N CYS A 11 10.80 -7.57 -0.73
CA CYS A 11 10.48 -6.86 -1.97
C CYS A 11 9.80 -7.83 -2.94
N PRO A 12 8.45 -7.84 -3.01
CA PRO A 12 7.74 -8.91 -3.68
C PRO A 12 7.94 -8.93 -5.20
N PHE A 13 8.46 -7.85 -5.80
CA PHE A 13 8.74 -7.82 -7.24
C PHE A 13 9.85 -8.79 -7.67
N THR A 14 10.66 -9.31 -6.73
CA THR A 14 11.71 -10.30 -7.03
C THR A 14 11.35 -11.71 -6.59
N ASN A 15 10.47 -11.89 -5.60
CA ASN A 15 10.35 -13.16 -4.86
C ASN A 15 8.92 -13.69 -4.67
N ALA A 16 7.90 -13.01 -5.19
CA ALA A 16 6.50 -13.43 -5.05
C ALA A 16 5.76 -13.50 -6.41
N SER A 17 4.60 -14.16 -6.41
CA SER A 17 3.68 -14.24 -7.54
C SER A 17 2.46 -13.35 -7.29
N PRO A 18 2.54 -12.07 -7.67
CA PRO A 18 1.46 -11.12 -7.49
C PRO A 18 0.28 -11.35 -8.45
N PRO A 19 -0.88 -10.69 -8.22
CA PRO A 19 -2.04 -10.80 -9.10
C PRO A 19 -1.76 -10.36 -10.55
N PRO A 20 -2.44 -10.96 -11.56
CA PRO A 20 -2.33 -10.53 -12.96
C PRO A 20 -2.83 -9.10 -13.18
N GLY A 21 -2.27 -8.37 -14.17
CA GLY A 21 -2.57 -6.95 -14.45
C GLY A 21 -1.56 -5.95 -13.86
N GLN A 22 -0.49 -6.48 -13.28
CA GLN A 22 0.33 -5.75 -12.35
C GLN A 22 1.19 -4.63 -12.95
N VAL A 23 1.05 -3.42 -12.40
CA VAL A 23 1.94 -2.30 -12.65
C VAL A 23 3.11 -2.35 -11.65
N THR A 24 4.29 -2.72 -12.15
CA THR A 24 5.59 -2.70 -11.42
C THR A 24 6.16 -1.28 -11.27
N GLY A 25 5.32 -0.24 -11.42
CA GLY A 25 5.68 1.16 -11.28
C GLY A 25 5.99 1.55 -9.84
N MET A 26 5.39 2.62 -9.33
CA MET A 26 5.75 3.21 -8.03
C MET A 26 5.57 2.26 -6.82
N LEU A 27 4.73 1.22 -6.91
CA LEU A 27 4.59 0.19 -5.87
C LEU A 27 5.68 -0.89 -5.90
N GLY A 28 6.34 -1.08 -7.05
CA GLY A 28 7.41 -2.06 -7.28
C GLY A 28 8.83 -1.54 -6.97
N THR A 29 8.99 -0.31 -6.51
CA THR A 29 10.27 0.36 -6.20
C THR A 29 10.42 0.59 -4.68
N TYR A 30 11.51 1.26 -4.26
CA TYR A 30 11.89 1.55 -2.87
C TYR A 30 10.71 2.04 -2.02
N CYS A 31 10.70 1.64 -0.74
CA CYS A 31 9.70 1.88 0.31
C CYS A 31 9.09 3.29 0.35
N TRP A 32 9.85 4.33 -0.01
CA TRP A 32 9.36 5.72 -0.09
C TRP A 32 8.28 5.94 -1.16
N TYR A 33 8.52 5.44 -2.38
CA TYR A 33 7.57 5.58 -3.48
C TYR A 33 6.29 4.77 -3.22
N ARG A 34 6.43 3.64 -2.53
CA ARG A 34 5.31 2.81 -2.07
C ARG A 34 4.46 3.53 -1.04
N GLY A 35 5.07 4.22 -0.08
CA GLY A 35 4.38 5.04 0.91
C GLY A 35 3.52 6.13 0.27
N LYS A 36 4.14 6.95 -0.59
CA LYS A 36 3.46 8.04 -1.28
C LYS A 36 2.31 7.57 -2.17
N TYR A 37 2.57 6.59 -3.02
CA TYR A 37 1.56 6.13 -3.97
C TYR A 37 0.48 5.27 -3.30
N GLY A 38 0.83 4.49 -2.27
CA GLY A 38 -0.14 3.80 -1.43
C GLY A 38 -1.12 4.77 -0.75
N ASN A 39 -0.62 5.90 -0.22
CA ASN A 39 -1.49 6.94 0.33
C ASN A 39 -2.33 7.65 -0.74
N ALA A 40 -1.78 7.86 -1.92
CA ALA A 40 -2.53 8.39 -3.05
C ALA A 40 -3.72 7.48 -3.43
N LEU A 41 -3.52 6.16 -3.40
CA LEU A 41 -4.60 5.17 -3.61
C LEU A 41 -5.63 5.20 -2.48
N ILE A 42 -5.20 5.37 -1.22
CA ILE A 42 -6.13 5.52 -0.08
C ILE A 42 -7.01 6.74 -0.25
N ARG A 43 -6.46 7.90 -0.63
CA ARG A 43 -7.25 9.11 -0.92
C ARG A 43 -8.28 8.86 -2.01
N ALA A 44 -7.87 8.25 -3.12
CA ALA A 44 -8.79 7.87 -4.20
C ALA A 44 -9.91 6.94 -3.69
N LEU A 45 -9.59 5.95 -2.86
CA LEU A 45 -10.55 5.04 -2.21
C LEU A 45 -11.49 5.76 -1.24
N SER A 46 -11.04 6.83 -0.59
CA SER A 46 -11.86 7.72 0.26
C SER A 46 -12.67 8.76 -0.54
N GLY A 47 -12.49 8.83 -1.86
CA GLY A 47 -13.24 9.75 -2.74
C GLY A 47 -12.61 11.13 -2.85
N LEU A 48 -11.35 11.26 -2.43
CA LEU A 48 -10.53 12.45 -2.59
C LEU A 48 -9.69 12.35 -3.87
N ASP A 49 -9.23 13.50 -4.33
CA ASP A 49 -8.21 13.56 -5.37
C ASP A 49 -6.88 12.98 -4.84
N MET A 50 -6.08 12.33 -5.69
CA MET A 50 -4.85 11.66 -5.23
C MET A 50 -3.80 12.65 -4.69
N ASP A 51 -3.88 13.91 -5.13
CA ASP A 51 -3.04 15.02 -4.68
C ASP A 51 -3.67 15.82 -3.50
N ASP A 52 -4.84 15.40 -3.00
CA ASP A 52 -5.51 16.04 -1.85
C ASP A 52 -5.03 15.46 -0.51
N PHE A 53 -3.91 15.99 -0.02
CA PHE A 53 -3.31 15.61 1.26
C PHE A 53 -4.17 15.97 2.49
N SER A 54 -5.32 16.63 2.35
CA SER A 54 -6.19 16.95 3.49
C SER A 54 -6.82 15.71 4.14
N GLY A 55 -6.87 14.58 3.41
CA GLY A 55 -7.30 13.28 3.92
C GLY A 55 -6.21 12.45 4.59
N ASP A 56 -4.97 12.94 4.66
CA ASP A 56 -3.89 12.28 5.40
C ASP A 56 -4.02 12.56 6.89
N THR A 57 -5.07 12.00 7.48
CA THR A 57 -5.35 12.11 8.90
C THR A 57 -5.56 10.70 9.42
N ASP A 58 -4.69 10.27 10.35
CA ASP A 58 -4.74 9.01 11.11
C ASP A 58 -3.68 7.95 10.73
N ASP A 59 -3.62 6.90 11.55
CA ASP A 59 -2.70 5.76 11.41
C ASP A 59 -3.00 4.89 10.18
N ASP A 60 -4.13 5.10 9.50
CA ASP A 60 -4.60 4.35 8.31
C ASP A 60 -3.93 4.81 7.00
N ASN A 61 -2.60 4.79 6.99
CA ASN A 61 -1.77 5.18 5.86
C ASN A 61 -0.65 4.13 5.60
N PHE A 62 0.11 4.24 4.52
CA PHE A 62 1.20 3.31 4.17
C PHE A 62 2.51 3.54 4.95
N TYR A 63 2.56 4.51 5.88
CA TYR A 63 3.73 4.75 6.72
C TYR A 63 3.70 3.90 8.00
N GLY A 64 4.74 4.02 8.83
CA GLY A 64 4.84 3.28 10.08
C GLY A 64 3.87 3.82 11.13
N THR A 65 3.45 2.95 12.04
CA THR A 65 2.61 3.29 13.20
C THR A 65 3.42 3.34 14.49
N ASP A 66 4.72 3.01 14.43
CA ASP A 66 5.64 3.23 15.54
C ASP A 66 5.88 4.74 15.75
N PRO A 67 6.38 5.16 16.93
CA PRO A 67 6.58 6.58 17.23
C PRO A 67 7.46 7.34 16.22
N ASP A 68 8.35 6.62 15.53
CA ASP A 68 9.26 7.18 14.53
C ASP A 68 8.71 7.08 13.09
N GLY A 69 7.53 6.46 12.88
CA GLY A 69 6.87 6.31 11.59
C GLY A 69 7.60 5.40 10.58
N ASN A 70 8.53 4.57 11.05
CA ASN A 70 9.42 3.75 10.25
C ASN A 70 9.02 2.28 10.17
N TYR A 71 8.04 1.84 10.95
CA TYR A 71 7.62 0.44 10.98
C TYR A 71 6.13 0.30 11.18
N ARG A 72 5.52 -0.55 10.34
CA ARG A 72 4.13 -0.95 10.41
C ARG A 72 4.05 -2.44 10.77
N PRO A 73 3.48 -2.82 11.92
CA PRO A 73 3.40 -4.21 12.34
C PRO A 73 2.41 -5.01 11.47
N PRO A 74 2.49 -6.36 11.47
CA PRO A 74 1.63 -7.23 10.67
C PRO A 74 0.13 -6.92 10.81
N GLU A 75 -0.36 -6.74 12.03
CA GLU A 75 -1.77 -6.47 12.32
C GLU A 75 -2.25 -5.14 11.72
N ALA A 76 -1.40 -4.12 11.72
CA ALA A 76 -1.70 -2.82 11.11
C ALA A 76 -1.63 -2.87 9.58
N CYS A 77 -0.82 -3.78 9.01
CA CYS A 77 -0.83 -4.04 7.57
C CYS A 77 -2.13 -4.74 7.16
N VAL A 78 -2.57 -5.76 7.90
CA VAL A 78 -3.84 -6.47 7.64
C VAL A 78 -5.03 -5.53 7.79
N SER A 79 -5.09 -4.73 8.87
CA SER A 79 -6.17 -3.77 9.08
C SER A 79 -6.29 -2.77 7.93
N LEU A 80 -5.16 -2.26 7.43
CA LEU A 80 -5.15 -1.34 6.29
C LEU A 80 -5.61 -2.04 5.00
N ALA A 81 -5.18 -3.29 4.78
CA ALA A 81 -5.63 -4.07 3.63
C ALA A 81 -7.15 -4.30 3.64
N ASP A 82 -7.72 -4.62 4.80
CA ASP A 82 -9.16 -4.83 4.98
C ASP A 82 -9.95 -3.53 4.72
N HIS A 83 -9.43 -2.39 5.18
CA HIS A 83 -10.04 -1.08 4.92
C HIS A 83 -10.03 -0.73 3.42
N MET A 84 -8.88 -0.91 2.76
CA MET A 84 -8.75 -0.65 1.32
C MET A 84 -9.63 -1.58 0.48
N GLU A 85 -9.71 -2.87 0.84
CA GLU A 85 -10.56 -3.85 0.16
C GLU A 85 -12.04 -3.51 0.33
N SER A 86 -12.48 -3.16 1.55
CA SER A 86 -13.86 -2.73 1.81
C SER A 86 -14.24 -1.49 0.99
N ALA A 87 -13.36 -0.49 0.94
CA ALA A 87 -13.59 0.73 0.16
C ALA A 87 -13.63 0.46 -1.35
N LEU A 88 -12.82 -0.48 -1.85
CA LEU A 88 -12.85 -0.90 -3.24
C LEU A 88 -14.13 -1.67 -3.58
N ASP A 89 -14.59 -2.55 -2.69
CA ASP A 89 -15.82 -3.32 -2.85
C ASP A 89 -17.07 -2.43 -2.85
N GLU A 90 -17.11 -1.41 -1.98
CA GLU A 90 -18.17 -0.38 -1.97
C GLU A 90 -18.28 0.37 -3.30
N ARG A 91 -17.20 0.42 -4.08
CA ARG A 91 -17.14 1.01 -5.43
C ARG A 91 -17.42 0.01 -6.55
N GLY A 92 -17.79 -1.22 -6.23
CA GLY A 92 -18.03 -2.28 -7.21
C GLY A 92 -16.75 -2.91 -7.76
N GLY A 93 -15.66 -2.88 -6.98
CA GLY A 93 -14.41 -3.56 -7.33
C GLY A 93 -13.54 -2.83 -8.36
N THR A 94 -13.82 -1.55 -8.61
CA THR A 94 -13.12 -0.70 -9.59
C THR A 94 -12.74 0.63 -8.96
N LEU A 95 -11.57 1.17 -9.30
CA LEU A 95 -11.09 2.47 -8.87
C LEU A 95 -10.62 3.29 -10.08
N VAL A 96 -11.32 4.39 -10.37
CA VAL A 96 -10.92 5.37 -11.38
C VAL A 96 -10.46 6.65 -10.66
N ALA A 97 -9.25 7.12 -10.99
CA ALA A 97 -8.68 8.35 -10.45
C ALA A 97 -7.90 9.08 -11.56
N HIS A 98 -7.99 10.42 -11.62
CA HIS A 98 -7.41 11.24 -12.71
C HIS A 98 -7.74 10.73 -14.13
N ASP A 99 -8.98 10.27 -14.35
CA ASP A 99 -9.43 9.67 -15.61
C ASP A 99 -8.69 8.38 -16.03
N GLU A 100 -7.93 7.77 -15.11
CA GLU A 100 -7.23 6.50 -15.29
C GLU A 100 -7.84 5.41 -14.41
N ASP A 101 -7.92 4.19 -14.94
CA ASP A 101 -8.29 3.00 -14.16
C ASP A 101 -7.06 2.51 -13.39
N VAL A 102 -7.08 2.70 -12.07
CA VAL A 102 -6.00 2.34 -11.14
C VAL A 102 -6.40 1.14 -10.26
N THR A 103 -7.34 0.32 -10.73
CA THR A 103 -7.89 -0.82 -9.98
C THR A 103 -6.82 -1.87 -9.67
N ASP A 104 -5.93 -2.15 -10.63
CA ASP A 104 -4.92 -3.19 -10.47
C ASP A 104 -3.84 -2.75 -9.47
N GLU A 105 -3.54 -1.45 -9.38
CA GLU A 105 -2.68 -0.85 -8.38
C GLU A 105 -3.28 -0.94 -6.98
N ALA A 106 -4.57 -0.65 -6.82
CA ALA A 106 -5.27 -0.82 -5.55
C ALA A 106 -5.25 -2.30 -5.10
N LYS A 107 -5.56 -3.23 -5.99
CA LYS A 107 -5.49 -4.68 -5.71
C LYS A 107 -4.08 -5.13 -5.35
N PHE A 108 -3.07 -4.61 -6.05
CA PHE A 108 -1.68 -4.91 -5.73
C PHE A 108 -1.29 -4.37 -4.35
N ALA A 109 -1.71 -3.15 -4.00
CA ALA A 109 -1.45 -2.53 -2.71
C ALA A 109 -2.07 -3.33 -1.55
N ILE A 110 -3.32 -3.77 -1.71
CA ILE A 110 -4.02 -4.66 -0.76
C ILE A 110 -3.26 -5.98 -0.60
N TRP A 111 -2.94 -6.64 -1.71
CA TRP A 111 -2.18 -7.89 -1.72
C TRP A 111 -0.82 -7.72 -1.03
N TYR A 112 -0.10 -6.64 -1.33
CA TYR A 112 1.21 -6.33 -0.77
C TYR A 112 1.16 -6.24 0.76
N LEU A 113 0.19 -5.51 1.31
CA LEU A 113 0.00 -5.36 2.76
C LEU A 113 -0.26 -6.72 3.43
N ARG A 114 -1.09 -7.57 2.82
CA ARG A 114 -1.34 -8.93 3.32
C ARG A 114 -0.08 -9.79 3.25
N TRP A 115 0.69 -9.68 2.17
CA TRP A 115 1.90 -10.46 1.96
C TRP A 115 3.01 -10.10 2.95
N VAL A 116 3.31 -8.81 3.15
CA VAL A 116 4.35 -8.40 4.13
C VAL A 116 3.96 -8.74 5.57
N ALA A 117 2.67 -8.72 5.88
CA ALA A 117 2.18 -9.18 7.18
C ALA A 117 2.46 -10.68 7.40
N ALA A 118 2.22 -11.50 6.37
CA ALA A 118 2.39 -12.95 6.45
C ALA A 118 3.86 -13.40 6.38
N GLU A 119 4.65 -12.78 5.51
CA GLU A 119 5.97 -13.30 5.12
C GLU A 119 7.14 -12.49 5.68
N CYS A 120 6.92 -11.23 6.06
CA CYS A 120 8.02 -10.30 6.40
C CYS A 120 7.94 -9.74 7.82
N ASN A 121 6.99 -10.23 8.63
CA ASN A 121 6.70 -9.66 9.95
C ASN A 121 6.42 -8.14 9.86
N GLY A 122 5.61 -7.73 8.90
CA GLY A 122 5.22 -6.32 8.71
C GLY A 122 6.08 -5.60 7.69
N MET A 123 6.04 -4.27 7.72
CA MET A 123 6.61 -3.40 6.70
C MET A 123 7.50 -2.33 7.32
N GLY A 124 8.73 -2.20 6.80
CA GLY A 124 9.51 -0.97 6.96
C GLY A 124 8.90 0.17 6.13
N ALA A 125 8.64 1.29 6.78
CA ALA A 125 8.19 2.53 6.17
C ALA A 125 9.34 3.56 6.18
N TRP A 126 9.31 4.49 5.22
CA TRP A 126 10.24 5.60 5.17
C TRP A 126 9.57 6.80 4.50
N TYR A 127 9.72 7.98 5.10
CA TYR A 127 9.10 9.25 4.67
C TYR A 127 10.07 10.20 3.97
#